data_AF-A0A179HTX9-F1
#
_entry.id   AF-A0A179HTX9-F1
#
_cell.length_a   1.000
_cell.length_b   1.000
_cell.length_c   1.000
_cell.angle_alpha   90.00
_cell.angle_beta   90.00
_cell.angle_gamma   90.00
#
_symmetry.space_group_name_H-M   'P 1'
#
loop_
_entity.id
_entity.type
_entity.pdbx_description
1 polymer ?
#
loop_
_entity_poly.entity_id
_entity_poly.type
_entity_poly.pdbx_seq_one_letter_code
_entity_poly.pdbx_strand_id
1 'polypeptide(L)'
;MPALKHGANAIEVDFTAQQQGWWADHDRTPTSRRDTAEAVLKTIADQRRRGMTVGFVWFDIKNPDAFPASNKAASIEALRDLARKHLEPVGIGALYGFYNWTAWGRAYAVVSADLHRNEALNHEGPAAQTTRLFNTRGPANVAQRVLSVGALFKPSDDIGVCASNGGGICPQLRIGAASHEFGKVLGWTVVQYSVKQAYQMMGEAGVDGVFYGFAETDYADHMDTRGAFGIVRGWLDTNKDKRYLATNADRLW
;
A
#
# COMPACT_ATOMS: atom_id res chain seq x y z
N MET A 1 -7.23 -16.78 1.84
CA MET A 1 -6.57 -15.69 1.11
C MET A 1 -5.20 -16.17 0.63
N PRO A 2 -4.99 -16.41 -0.68
CA PRO A 2 -3.75 -16.96 -1.22
C PRO A 2 -2.49 -16.17 -0.86
N ALA A 3 -2.52 -14.84 -0.94
CA ALA A 3 -1.37 -13.98 -0.60
C ALA A 3 -0.80 -14.26 0.80
N LEU A 4 -1.66 -14.41 1.81
CA LEU A 4 -1.24 -14.74 3.18
C LEU A 4 -0.65 -16.15 3.28
N LYS A 5 -1.19 -17.13 2.52
CA LYS A 5 -0.63 -18.48 2.47
C LYS A 5 0.75 -18.51 1.81
N HIS A 6 0.99 -17.62 0.84
CA HIS A 6 2.30 -17.48 0.21
C HIS A 6 3.30 -16.81 1.16
N GLY A 7 2.83 -15.97 2.09
CA GLY A 7 3.67 -15.34 3.11
C GLY A 7 3.66 -13.82 3.08
N ALA A 8 2.73 -13.19 2.35
CA ALA A 8 2.50 -11.76 2.49
C ALA A 8 2.16 -11.41 3.95
N ASN A 9 2.74 -10.32 4.44
CA ASN A 9 2.46 -9.75 5.76
C ASN A 9 1.74 -8.39 5.69
N ALA A 10 1.40 -7.93 4.48
CA ALA A 10 0.54 -6.79 4.20
C ALA A 10 -0.30 -7.11 2.96
N ILE A 11 -1.45 -6.46 2.81
CA ILE A 11 -2.38 -6.67 1.69
C ILE A 11 -2.74 -5.31 1.10
N GLU A 12 -2.68 -5.18 -0.22
CA GLU A 12 -3.26 -4.04 -0.94
C GLU A 12 -4.65 -4.45 -1.46
N VAL A 13 -5.59 -3.51 -1.43
CA VAL A 13 -6.94 -3.67 -1.97
C VAL A 13 -7.40 -2.37 -2.60
N ASP A 14 -7.78 -2.46 -3.86
CA ASP A 14 -8.46 -1.39 -4.59
C ASP A 14 -9.88 -1.18 -4.05
N PHE A 15 -10.13 -0.02 -3.45
CA PHE A 15 -11.46 0.33 -2.97
C PHE A 15 -12.10 1.42 -3.82
N THR A 16 -13.28 1.10 -4.34
CA THR A 16 -14.14 2.02 -5.09
C THR A 16 -15.47 2.20 -4.38
N ALA A 17 -15.86 3.46 -4.17
CA ALA A 17 -17.15 3.83 -3.64
C ALA A 17 -18.24 3.73 -4.72
N GLN A 18 -19.37 3.15 -4.34
CA GLN A 18 -20.64 3.16 -5.07
C GLN A 18 -21.75 3.62 -4.11
N GLN A 19 -22.93 3.99 -4.61
CA GLN A 19 -24.01 4.57 -3.80
C GLN A 19 -24.30 3.80 -2.49
N GLN A 20 -24.20 2.46 -2.53
CA GLN A 20 -24.52 1.56 -1.42
C GLN A 20 -23.31 1.21 -0.52
N GLY A 21 -22.09 1.64 -0.87
CA GLY A 21 -20.91 1.38 -0.06
C GLY A 21 -19.62 1.21 -0.88
N TRP A 22 -18.60 0.69 -0.21
CA TRP A 22 -17.27 0.46 -0.77
C TRP A 22 -17.08 -1.00 -1.20
N TRP A 23 -16.38 -1.19 -2.31
CA TRP A 23 -16.17 -2.49 -2.92
C TRP A 23 -14.72 -2.69 -3.34
N ALA A 24 -14.24 -3.93 -3.24
CA ALA A 24 -12.99 -4.33 -3.87
C ALA A 24 -13.17 -4.30 -5.39
N ASP A 25 -12.62 -3.27 -6.03
CA ASP A 25 -12.87 -2.94 -7.43
C ASP A 25 -11.82 -1.95 -7.94
N HIS A 26 -10.94 -2.44 -8.82
CA HIS A 26 -9.91 -1.64 -9.48
C HIS A 26 -10.47 -0.77 -10.61
N ASP A 27 -11.29 -1.35 -11.48
CA ASP A 27 -11.66 -0.75 -12.77
C ASP A 27 -12.86 0.21 -12.67
N ARG A 28 -13.54 0.23 -11.52
CA ARG A 28 -14.69 1.11 -11.24
C ARG A 28 -15.87 0.89 -12.18
N THR A 29 -16.03 -0.34 -12.68
CA THR A 29 -17.15 -0.71 -13.55
C THR A 29 -18.19 -1.53 -12.79
N PRO A 30 -19.47 -1.51 -13.19
CA PRO A 30 -20.49 -2.36 -12.56
C PRO A 30 -20.15 -3.85 -12.57
N THR A 31 -19.33 -4.30 -13.53
CA THR A 31 -18.98 -5.71 -13.74
C THR A 31 -17.65 -6.14 -13.12
N SER A 32 -16.77 -5.20 -12.77
CA SER A 32 -15.47 -5.50 -12.13
C SER A 32 -15.57 -5.68 -10.60
N ARG A 33 -16.68 -5.21 -10.02
CA ARG A 33 -16.96 -5.26 -8.59
C ARG A 33 -16.89 -6.67 -8.00
N ARG A 34 -16.10 -6.83 -6.92
CA ARG A 34 -16.00 -8.06 -6.14
C ARG A 34 -16.76 -7.93 -4.81
N ASP A 35 -16.13 -8.36 -3.71
CA ASP A 35 -16.68 -8.30 -2.37
C ASP A 35 -16.77 -6.86 -1.84
N THR A 36 -17.64 -6.62 -0.85
CA THR A 36 -17.68 -5.34 -0.15
C THR A 36 -16.43 -5.13 0.69
N ALA A 37 -16.07 -3.87 0.94
CA ALA A 37 -14.96 -3.54 1.83
C ALA A 37 -15.15 -4.18 3.22
N GLU A 38 -16.37 -4.19 3.76
CA GLU A 38 -16.65 -4.84 5.04
C GLU A 38 -16.32 -6.35 5.01
N ALA A 39 -16.73 -7.06 3.96
CA ALA A 39 -16.47 -8.49 3.82
C ALA A 39 -14.96 -8.78 3.70
N VAL A 40 -14.24 -7.98 2.93
CA VAL A 40 -12.78 -8.09 2.77
C VAL A 40 -12.07 -7.84 4.10
N LEU A 41 -12.35 -6.72 4.77
CA LEU A 41 -11.69 -6.34 6.02
C LEU A 41 -12.00 -7.32 7.15
N LYS A 42 -13.25 -7.81 7.24
CA LYS A 42 -13.61 -8.87 8.18
C LYS A 42 -12.83 -10.16 7.91
N THR A 43 -12.71 -10.54 6.65
CA THR A 43 -11.95 -11.74 6.25
C THR A 43 -10.48 -11.63 6.65
N ILE A 44 -9.84 -10.47 6.40
CA ILE A 44 -8.44 -10.21 6.80
C ILE A 44 -8.31 -10.28 8.33
N ALA A 45 -9.22 -9.64 9.06
CA ALA A 45 -9.23 -9.68 10.52
C ALA A 45 -9.40 -11.11 11.08
N ASP A 46 -10.21 -11.94 10.43
CA ASP A 46 -10.36 -13.35 10.80
C ASP A 46 -9.10 -14.17 10.52
N GLN A 47 -8.36 -13.90 9.44
CA GLN A 47 -7.06 -14.53 9.20
C GLN A 47 -6.05 -14.15 10.29
N ARG A 48 -6.06 -12.88 10.70
CA ARG A 48 -5.23 -12.37 11.81
C ARG A 48 -5.53 -13.10 13.13
N ARG A 49 -6.80 -13.24 13.49
CA ARG A 49 -7.22 -14.00 14.70
C ARG A 49 -6.81 -15.47 14.65
N ARG A 50 -6.70 -16.05 13.44
CA ARG A 50 -6.20 -17.42 13.22
C ARG A 50 -4.68 -17.55 13.23
N GLY A 51 -3.96 -16.48 13.59
CA GLY A 51 -2.51 -16.49 13.75
C GLY A 51 -1.71 -16.06 12.53
N MET A 52 -2.37 -15.63 11.44
CA MET A 52 -1.64 -15.09 10.28
C MET A 52 -1.01 -13.73 10.62
N THR A 53 0.19 -13.51 10.07
CA THR A 53 0.87 -12.22 10.12
C THR A 53 0.26 -11.28 9.09
N VAL A 54 -0.41 -10.22 9.56
CA VAL A 54 -0.88 -9.10 8.75
C VAL A 54 -0.60 -7.84 9.55
N GLY A 55 0.34 -7.02 9.10
CA GLY A 55 0.70 -5.76 9.73
C GLY A 55 -0.28 -4.66 9.36
N PHE A 56 -0.51 -4.45 8.06
CA PHE A 56 -1.44 -3.43 7.58
C PHE A 56 -2.16 -3.84 6.29
N VAL A 57 -3.21 -3.12 5.96
CA VAL A 57 -3.90 -3.18 4.67
C VAL A 57 -3.75 -1.82 3.98
N TRP A 58 -3.22 -1.80 2.76
CA TRP A 58 -3.18 -0.62 1.90
C TRP A 58 -4.50 -0.51 1.14
N PHE A 59 -5.21 0.58 1.39
CA PHE A 59 -6.43 0.92 0.69
C PHE A 59 -6.02 1.76 -0.52
N ASP A 60 -6.02 1.19 -1.71
CA ASP A 60 -5.86 1.94 -2.94
C ASP A 60 -7.21 2.58 -3.31
N ILE A 61 -7.39 3.85 -2.95
CA ILE A 61 -8.70 4.51 -3.02
C ILE A 61 -8.90 5.14 -4.40
N LYS A 62 -9.78 4.54 -5.22
CA LYS A 62 -9.93 4.93 -6.64
C LYS A 62 -10.82 6.14 -6.89
N ASN A 63 -11.73 6.47 -5.98
CA ASN A 63 -12.65 7.60 -6.11
C ASN A 63 -13.05 8.23 -4.75
N PRO A 64 -12.07 8.73 -3.98
CA PRO A 64 -12.25 9.11 -2.57
C PRO A 64 -13.35 10.14 -2.28
N ASP A 65 -13.66 11.02 -3.25
CA ASP A 65 -14.63 12.10 -3.14
C ASP A 65 -15.93 11.87 -3.93
N ALA A 66 -16.19 10.64 -4.40
CA ALA A 66 -17.39 10.33 -5.18
C ALA A 66 -18.69 10.61 -4.43
N PHE A 67 -18.69 10.51 -3.09
CA PHE A 67 -19.86 10.77 -2.26
C PHE A 67 -19.57 11.74 -1.11
N PRO A 68 -20.52 12.65 -0.80
CA PRO A 68 -20.40 13.58 0.31
C PRO A 68 -20.52 12.87 1.67
N ALA A 69 -20.13 13.54 2.75
CA ALA A 69 -20.21 13.02 4.13
C ALA A 69 -21.65 12.70 4.60
N SER A 70 -22.67 13.17 3.89
CA SER A 70 -24.07 12.79 4.13
C SER A 70 -24.40 11.37 3.67
N ASN A 71 -23.64 10.79 2.73
CA ASN A 71 -23.76 9.39 2.37
C ASN A 71 -22.96 8.52 3.34
N LYS A 72 -23.64 8.02 4.38
CA LYS A 72 -23.03 7.22 5.45
C LYS A 72 -22.56 5.83 5.05
N ALA A 73 -22.88 5.38 3.84
CA ALA A 73 -22.41 4.08 3.32
C ALA A 73 -21.14 4.22 2.48
N ALA A 74 -21.04 5.29 1.69
CA ALA A 74 -20.07 5.41 0.60
C ALA A 74 -19.10 6.59 0.73
N SER A 75 -19.23 7.43 1.76
CA SER A 75 -18.25 8.49 2.01
C SER A 75 -16.90 7.91 2.47
N ILE A 76 -15.84 8.70 2.40
CA ILE A 76 -14.51 8.29 2.91
C ILE A 76 -14.52 7.94 4.41
N GLU A 77 -15.36 8.62 5.19
CA GLU A 77 -15.56 8.31 6.61
C GLU A 77 -16.09 6.88 6.78
N ALA A 78 -17.01 6.43 5.92
CA ALA A 78 -17.54 5.08 5.99
C ALA A 78 -16.45 4.01 5.76
N LEU A 79 -15.52 4.24 4.82
CA LEU A 79 -14.39 3.32 4.59
C LEU A 79 -13.42 3.31 5.77
N ARG A 80 -13.09 4.50 6.30
CA ARG A 80 -12.23 4.64 7.48
C ARG A 80 -12.83 3.96 8.71
N ASP A 81 -14.12 4.19 8.95
CA ASP A 81 -14.82 3.61 10.09
C ASP A 81 -14.93 2.08 9.97
N LEU A 82 -15.03 1.52 8.76
CA LEU A 82 -14.90 0.08 8.52
C LEU A 82 -13.51 -0.45 8.89
N ALA A 83 -12.44 0.28 8.57
CA ALA A 83 -11.08 -0.08 8.98
C ALA A 83 -10.95 -0.11 10.50
N ARG A 84 -11.42 0.94 11.19
CA ARG A 84 -11.42 1.04 12.66
C ARG A 84 -12.25 -0.06 13.30
N LYS A 85 -13.41 -0.38 12.73
CA LYS A 85 -14.29 -1.42 13.25
C LYS A 85 -13.67 -2.81 13.17
N HIS A 86 -12.97 -3.14 12.08
CA HIS A 86 -12.55 -4.51 11.79
C HIS A 86 -11.06 -4.79 11.93
N LEU A 87 -10.19 -3.85 11.55
CA LEU A 87 -8.72 -4.02 11.56
C LEU A 87 -8.08 -3.63 12.89
N GLU A 88 -8.44 -2.47 13.46
CA GLU A 88 -7.82 -1.97 14.69
C GLU A 88 -7.94 -2.94 15.89
N PRO A 89 -9.09 -3.61 16.15
CA PRO A 89 -9.23 -4.48 17.32
C PRO A 89 -8.33 -5.71 17.28
N VAL A 90 -7.82 -6.06 16.09
CA VAL A 90 -6.90 -7.19 15.89
C VAL A 90 -5.46 -6.72 15.61
N GLY A 91 -5.20 -5.43 15.80
CA GLY A 91 -3.89 -4.81 15.68
C GLY A 91 -3.37 -4.70 14.25
N ILE A 92 -4.26 -4.66 13.26
CA ILE A 92 -3.88 -4.42 11.86
C ILE A 92 -4.02 -2.91 11.59
N GLY A 93 -3.04 -2.32 10.93
CA GLY A 93 -3.10 -0.93 10.51
C GLY A 93 -3.81 -0.72 9.17
N ALA A 94 -4.25 0.52 8.95
CA ALA A 94 -4.81 0.95 7.66
C ALA A 94 -3.87 1.98 7.02
N LEU A 95 -3.50 1.75 5.77
CA LEU A 95 -2.72 2.68 4.98
C LEU A 95 -3.62 3.26 3.89
N TYR A 96 -3.99 4.52 3.98
CA TYR A 96 -4.89 5.16 3.02
C TYR A 96 -4.10 5.73 1.83
N GLY A 97 -4.24 5.10 0.67
CA GLY A 97 -3.56 5.47 -0.57
C GLY A 97 -4.26 6.58 -1.33
N PHE A 98 -3.50 7.61 -1.68
CA PHE A 98 -3.93 8.72 -2.54
C PHE A 98 -2.92 8.98 -3.65
N TYR A 99 -3.47 9.47 -4.76
CA TYR A 99 -2.74 9.89 -5.95
C TYR A 99 -2.68 11.41 -6.06
N ASN A 100 -1.81 11.91 -6.93
CA ASN A 100 -1.70 13.34 -7.25
C ASN A 100 -3.07 14.03 -7.52
N TRP A 101 -3.98 13.39 -8.26
CA TRP A 101 -5.29 13.97 -8.59
C TRP A 101 -6.34 13.85 -7.47
N THR A 102 -6.07 13.07 -6.42
CA THR A 102 -6.98 12.88 -5.27
C THR A 102 -6.48 13.54 -3.98
N ALA A 103 -5.17 13.82 -3.89
CA ALA A 103 -4.53 14.39 -2.71
C ALA A 103 -4.93 15.85 -2.40
N TRP A 104 -5.74 16.47 -3.25
CA TRP A 104 -6.24 17.82 -3.05
C TRP A 104 -7.70 17.88 -2.57
N GLY A 105 -8.39 16.75 -2.60
CA GLY A 105 -9.81 16.61 -2.32
C GLY A 105 -10.18 16.61 -0.84
N ARG A 106 -11.48 16.51 -0.57
CA ARG A 106 -12.05 16.57 0.78
C ARG A 106 -11.65 15.33 1.58
N ALA A 107 -11.74 14.16 0.96
CA ALA A 107 -11.39 12.88 1.56
C ALA A 107 -9.95 12.83 2.06
N TYR A 108 -9.00 13.35 1.28
CA TYR A 108 -7.60 13.47 1.72
C TYR A 108 -7.49 14.33 2.99
N ALA A 109 -8.15 15.50 3.01
CA ALA A 109 -8.14 16.38 4.18
C ALA A 109 -8.76 15.72 5.42
N VAL A 110 -9.88 15.00 5.25
CA VAL A 110 -10.56 14.29 6.34
C VAL A 110 -9.68 13.17 6.92
N VAL A 111 -9.09 12.35 6.06
CA VAL A 111 -8.23 11.24 6.51
C VAL A 111 -6.97 11.78 7.16
N SER A 112 -6.27 12.73 6.52
CA SER A 112 -5.02 13.32 7.03
C SER A 112 -5.19 13.97 8.41
N ALA A 113 -6.34 14.60 8.68
CA ALA A 113 -6.60 15.33 9.92
C ALA A 113 -6.99 14.44 11.11
N ASP A 114 -7.41 13.20 10.87
CA ASP A 114 -7.98 12.31 11.91
C ASP A 114 -7.37 10.91 11.82
N LEU A 115 -6.04 10.78 11.68
CA LEU A 115 -5.40 9.46 11.72
C LEU A 115 -5.24 8.96 13.16
N HIS A 116 -5.69 7.74 13.41
CA HIS A 116 -5.35 7.00 14.63
C HIS A 116 -3.91 6.46 14.58
N ARG A 117 -3.38 6.02 15.72
CA ARG A 117 -2.00 5.51 15.85
C ARG A 117 -1.62 4.36 14.89
N ASN A 118 -2.61 3.57 14.44
CA ASN A 118 -2.41 2.44 13.54
C ASN A 118 -2.78 2.80 12.09
N GLU A 119 -3.07 4.06 11.81
CA GLU A 119 -3.44 4.56 10.50
C GLU A 119 -2.32 5.44 9.94
N ALA A 120 -2.10 5.37 8.63
CA ALA A 120 -1.15 6.22 7.93
C ALA A 120 -1.70 6.67 6.58
N LEU A 121 -1.09 7.71 6.04
CA LEU A 121 -1.41 8.26 4.74
C LEU A 121 -0.30 7.90 3.75
N ASN A 122 -0.68 7.20 2.68
CA ASN A 122 0.19 6.97 1.55
C ASN A 122 -0.11 7.99 0.45
N HIS A 123 0.97 8.51 -0.14
CA HIS A 123 0.89 9.19 -1.42
C HIS A 123 1.83 8.55 -2.42
N GLU A 124 1.29 8.23 -3.59
CA GLU A 124 2.04 7.70 -4.70
C GLU A 124 2.60 8.81 -5.58
N GLY A 125 3.92 8.79 -5.81
CA GLY A 125 4.55 9.69 -6.77
C GLY A 125 6.00 10.04 -6.43
N PRO A 126 6.60 11.01 -7.13
CA PRO A 126 7.98 11.42 -6.90
C PRO A 126 8.21 11.93 -5.47
N ALA A 127 9.34 11.55 -4.85
CA ALA A 127 9.63 11.83 -3.45
C ALA A 127 9.54 13.33 -3.11
N ALA A 128 10.15 14.19 -3.93
CA ALA A 128 10.14 15.62 -3.69
C ALA A 128 8.74 16.25 -3.78
N GLN A 129 7.87 15.72 -4.64
CA GLN A 129 6.48 16.16 -4.74
C GLN A 129 5.69 15.73 -3.52
N THR A 130 5.83 14.46 -3.12
CA THR A 130 5.18 13.87 -1.95
C THR A 130 5.60 14.58 -0.65
N THR A 131 6.89 14.92 -0.50
CA THR A 131 7.38 15.73 0.63
C THR A 131 6.69 17.10 0.69
N ARG A 132 6.61 17.81 -0.43
CA ARG A 132 5.93 19.12 -0.48
C ARG A 132 4.45 18.99 -0.11
N LEU A 133 3.77 17.98 -0.66
CA LEU A 133 2.39 17.68 -0.33
C LEU A 133 2.21 17.44 1.17
N PHE A 134 3.01 16.56 1.77
CA PHE A 134 2.88 16.25 3.19
C PHE A 134 3.23 17.42 4.10
N ASN A 135 4.21 18.25 3.74
CA ASN A 135 4.52 19.46 4.49
C ASN A 135 3.39 20.51 4.42
N THR A 136 2.53 20.44 3.41
CA THR A 136 1.43 21.40 3.25
C THR A 136 0.13 20.87 3.84
N ARG A 137 -0.16 19.57 3.67
CA ARG A 137 -1.48 18.98 3.95
C ARG A 137 -1.43 17.57 4.55
N GLY A 138 -0.25 17.02 4.77
CA GLY A 138 -0.09 15.67 5.28
C GLY A 138 -0.18 15.59 6.81
N PRO A 139 -0.07 14.37 7.35
CA PRO A 139 -0.03 14.15 8.78
C PRO A 139 1.13 14.89 9.42
N ALA A 140 0.93 15.47 10.61
CA ALA A 140 2.01 16.12 11.36
C ALA A 140 3.08 15.10 11.81
N ASN A 141 2.65 13.88 12.14
CA ASN A 141 3.54 12.79 12.51
C ASN A 141 4.19 12.17 11.26
N VAL A 142 5.51 12.35 11.13
CA VAL A 142 6.29 11.79 10.01
C VAL A 142 6.16 10.28 9.92
N ALA A 143 6.00 9.58 11.05
CA ALA A 143 5.83 8.14 11.08
C ALA A 143 4.60 7.65 10.28
N GLN A 144 3.56 8.49 10.18
CA GLN A 144 2.31 8.20 9.46
C GLN A 144 2.33 8.71 8.01
N ARG A 145 3.48 9.21 7.52
CA ARG A 145 3.70 9.63 6.14
C ARG A 145 4.36 8.48 5.37
N VAL A 146 3.71 7.98 4.34
CA VAL A 146 4.22 6.87 3.54
C VAL A 146 4.36 7.27 2.09
N LEU A 147 5.55 7.09 1.54
CA LEU A 147 5.82 7.23 0.12
C LEU A 147 5.63 5.86 -0.57
N SER A 148 4.93 5.84 -1.69
CA SER A 148 4.99 4.71 -2.62
C SER A 148 5.44 5.16 -4.01
N VAL A 149 6.24 4.32 -4.66
CA VAL A 149 6.65 4.52 -6.06
C VAL A 149 6.62 3.18 -6.77
N GLY A 150 6.03 3.16 -7.95
CA GLY A 150 5.95 1.96 -8.75
C GLY A 150 5.52 2.21 -10.18
N ALA A 151 5.32 1.13 -10.92
CA ALA A 151 4.78 1.15 -12.28
C ALA A 151 3.97 -0.12 -12.56
N LEU A 152 2.90 0.05 -13.32
CA LEU A 152 2.04 -1.03 -13.82
C LEU A 152 2.66 -1.75 -15.02
N PHE A 153 3.28 -1.02 -15.96
CA PHE A 153 3.77 -1.55 -17.23
C PHE A 153 5.29 -1.59 -17.28
N LYS A 154 5.86 -2.72 -17.74
CA LYS A 154 7.31 -2.96 -17.88
C LYS A 154 8.14 -2.29 -16.76
N PRO A 155 8.03 -2.75 -15.50
CA PRO A 155 8.80 -2.18 -14.38
C PRO A 155 10.31 -2.16 -14.63
N SER A 156 10.79 -3.00 -15.56
CA SER A 156 12.18 -3.00 -16.03
C SER A 156 12.64 -1.71 -16.69
N ASP A 157 11.75 -1.04 -17.41
CA ASP A 157 12.05 0.14 -18.21
C ASP A 157 11.97 1.39 -17.32
N ASP A 158 11.07 1.37 -16.33
CA ASP A 158 10.83 2.47 -15.40
C ASP A 158 11.71 2.45 -14.14
N ILE A 159 12.46 1.36 -13.89
CA ILE A 159 13.28 1.21 -12.67
C ILE A 159 14.31 2.34 -12.50
N GLY A 160 14.86 2.84 -13.63
CA GLY A 160 15.87 3.88 -13.65
C GLY A 160 17.23 3.47 -13.07
N VAL A 161 18.14 4.44 -12.98
CA VAL A 161 19.49 4.25 -12.40
C VAL A 161 19.46 4.71 -10.94
N CYS A 162 19.41 3.78 -9.99
CA CYS A 162 19.23 4.06 -8.56
C CYS A 162 20.10 5.20 -8.02
N ALA A 163 21.39 5.25 -8.39
CA ALA A 163 22.33 6.28 -7.94
C ALA A 163 22.05 7.70 -8.49
N SER A 164 21.20 7.83 -9.53
CA SER A 164 20.84 9.12 -10.11
C SER A 164 19.91 9.91 -9.19
N ASN A 165 19.86 11.23 -9.39
CA ASN A 165 18.88 12.13 -8.75
C ASN A 165 17.69 12.45 -9.70
N GLY A 166 17.55 11.69 -10.79
CA GLY A 166 16.55 11.90 -11.83
C GLY A 166 15.23 11.16 -11.55
N GLY A 167 14.44 11.02 -12.60
CA GLY A 167 13.22 10.20 -12.58
C GLY A 167 13.51 8.69 -12.52
N GLY A 168 12.44 7.90 -12.43
CA GLY A 168 12.49 6.44 -12.32
C GLY A 168 12.18 5.95 -10.90
N ILE A 169 11.79 4.69 -10.78
CA ILE A 169 11.30 4.09 -9.53
C ILE A 169 12.42 4.06 -8.48
N CYS A 170 13.58 3.48 -8.79
CA CYS A 170 14.64 3.30 -7.82
C CYS A 170 15.25 4.62 -7.30
N PRO A 171 15.55 5.62 -8.15
CA PRO A 171 15.99 6.94 -7.69
C PRO A 171 15.04 7.59 -6.70
N GLN A 172 13.74 7.57 -6.99
CA GLN A 172 12.73 8.22 -6.15
C GLN A 172 12.54 7.48 -4.83
N LEU A 173 12.56 6.14 -4.83
CA LEU A 173 12.55 5.35 -3.61
C LEU A 173 13.78 5.63 -2.74
N ARG A 174 14.99 5.67 -3.33
CA ARG A 174 16.23 5.96 -2.61
C ARG A 174 16.20 7.35 -1.98
N ILE A 175 15.77 8.36 -2.74
CA ILE A 175 15.63 9.74 -2.26
C ILE A 175 14.66 9.78 -1.09
N GLY A 176 13.51 9.08 -1.20
CA GLY A 176 12.54 9.00 -0.11
C GLY A 176 13.11 8.31 1.13
N ALA A 177 13.79 7.18 0.97
CA ALA A 177 14.34 6.42 2.09
C ALA A 177 15.44 7.21 2.83
N ALA A 178 16.21 8.04 2.10
CA ALA A 178 17.28 8.85 2.67
C ALA A 178 16.83 10.22 3.22
N SER A 179 15.60 10.66 2.95
CA SER A 179 15.17 12.03 3.30
C SER A 179 14.73 12.19 4.76
N HIS A 180 14.36 11.09 5.44
CA HIS A 180 13.69 11.11 6.75
C HIS A 180 12.36 11.88 6.77
N GLU A 181 11.75 12.16 5.61
CA GLU A 181 10.46 12.83 5.48
C GLU A 181 9.26 11.86 5.52
N PHE A 182 9.56 10.55 5.56
CA PHE A 182 8.59 9.46 5.51
C PHE A 182 8.88 8.45 6.61
N GLY A 183 7.84 7.95 7.27
CA GLY A 183 7.93 6.85 8.21
C GLY A 183 8.19 5.51 7.52
N LYS A 184 7.66 5.37 6.29
CA LYS A 184 7.90 4.22 5.41
C LYS A 184 8.00 4.61 3.94
N VAL A 185 8.81 3.86 3.21
CA VAL A 185 8.93 3.94 1.76
C VAL A 185 8.67 2.57 1.14
N LEU A 186 7.75 2.51 0.18
CA LEU A 186 7.22 1.26 -0.40
C LEU A 186 7.39 1.23 -1.92
N GLY A 187 7.91 0.12 -2.44
CA GLY A 187 8.03 -0.10 -3.89
C GLY A 187 6.96 -1.04 -4.45
N TRP A 188 6.54 -0.85 -5.70
CA TRP A 188 5.59 -1.78 -6.36
C TRP A 188 5.74 -1.75 -7.90
N THR A 189 5.28 -2.74 -8.66
CA THR A 189 4.94 -4.11 -8.26
C THR A 189 6.08 -5.05 -8.63
N VAL A 190 6.48 -5.92 -7.70
CA VAL A 190 7.36 -7.06 -8.00
C VAL A 190 6.52 -8.14 -8.68
N VAL A 191 6.77 -8.37 -9.96
CA VAL A 191 6.15 -9.44 -10.75
C VAL A 191 7.15 -10.58 -10.99
N GLN A 192 6.66 -11.70 -11.51
CA GLN A 192 7.52 -12.81 -11.93
C GLN A 192 8.57 -12.31 -12.93
N TYR A 193 9.81 -12.78 -12.78
CA TYR A 193 10.99 -12.40 -13.58
C TYR A 193 11.58 -11.00 -13.33
N SER A 194 11.00 -10.18 -12.46
CA SER A 194 11.52 -8.85 -12.11
C SER A 194 12.60 -8.87 -11.01
N VAL A 195 13.52 -9.85 -11.06
CA VAL A 195 14.53 -10.09 -10.01
C VAL A 195 15.40 -8.87 -9.79
N LYS A 196 15.96 -8.31 -10.88
CA LYS A 196 16.86 -7.15 -10.81
C LYS A 196 16.16 -5.95 -10.19
N GLN A 197 14.95 -5.64 -10.62
CA GLN A 197 14.18 -4.48 -10.16
C GLN A 197 13.82 -4.63 -8.68
N ALA A 198 13.36 -5.81 -8.27
CA ALA A 198 13.09 -6.09 -6.87
C ALA A 198 14.33 -5.90 -5.99
N TYR A 199 15.49 -6.36 -6.45
CA TYR A 199 16.75 -6.28 -5.72
C TYR A 199 17.26 -4.84 -5.65
N GLN A 200 17.06 -4.05 -6.71
CA GLN A 200 17.35 -2.62 -6.73
C GLN A 200 16.47 -1.87 -5.72
N MET A 201 15.16 -2.15 -5.65
CA MET A 201 14.28 -1.54 -4.66
C MET A 201 14.67 -1.93 -3.22
N MET A 202 14.82 -3.23 -2.94
CA MET A 202 15.07 -3.72 -1.57
C MET A 202 16.51 -3.48 -1.08
N GLY A 203 17.49 -3.50 -1.99
CA GLY A 203 18.90 -3.34 -1.67
C GLY A 203 19.41 -1.91 -1.85
N GLU A 204 19.40 -1.40 -3.09
CA GLU A 204 20.01 -0.10 -3.42
C GLU A 204 19.15 1.08 -2.96
N ALA A 205 17.83 1.01 -3.16
CA ALA A 205 16.92 2.06 -2.73
C ALA A 205 16.65 2.01 -1.22
N GLY A 206 16.73 0.80 -0.63
CA GLY A 206 16.59 0.60 0.80
C GLY A 206 15.16 0.74 1.32
N VAL A 207 14.15 0.38 0.52
CA VAL A 207 12.73 0.47 0.91
C VAL A 207 12.41 -0.38 2.14
N ASP A 208 11.34 -0.01 2.85
CA ASP A 208 10.80 -0.75 3.99
C ASP A 208 9.94 -1.96 3.57
N GLY A 209 9.40 -1.93 2.37
CA GLY A 209 8.54 -2.98 1.85
C GLY A 209 8.33 -2.90 0.35
N VAL A 210 7.90 -4.02 -0.23
CA VAL A 210 7.51 -4.11 -1.63
C VAL A 210 6.17 -4.84 -1.77
N PHE A 211 5.33 -4.38 -2.70
CA PHE A 211 4.15 -5.12 -3.13
C PHE A 211 4.49 -6.01 -4.31
N TYR A 212 3.91 -7.21 -4.32
CA TYR A 212 4.19 -8.24 -5.31
C TYR A 212 2.89 -8.92 -5.75
N GLY A 213 2.86 -9.40 -6.99
CA GLY A 213 1.66 -9.99 -7.56
C GLY A 213 1.70 -10.03 -9.08
N PHE A 214 0.52 -9.97 -9.68
CA PHE A 214 0.40 -9.68 -11.11
C PHE A 214 0.55 -8.18 -11.38
N ALA A 215 0.83 -7.82 -12.63
CA ALA A 215 0.88 -6.42 -13.05
C ALA A 215 -0.52 -5.79 -13.22
N GLU A 216 -1.48 -6.55 -13.74
CA GLU A 216 -2.73 -6.01 -14.31
C GLU A 216 -4.00 -6.72 -13.83
N THR A 217 -3.90 -7.68 -12.90
CA THR A 217 -5.08 -8.47 -12.49
C THR A 217 -5.06 -8.85 -11.02
N ASP A 218 -6.24 -9.23 -10.52
CA ASP A 218 -6.49 -9.66 -9.15
C ASP A 218 -5.49 -10.74 -8.71
N TYR A 219 -4.97 -10.63 -7.48
CA TYR A 219 -4.10 -11.64 -6.93
C TYR A 219 -4.81 -13.01 -6.85
N ALA A 220 -4.19 -14.04 -7.43
CA ALA A 220 -4.66 -15.41 -7.35
C ALA A 220 -3.55 -16.37 -6.90
N ASP A 221 -3.93 -17.57 -6.46
CA ASP A 221 -2.97 -18.66 -6.29
C ASP A 221 -2.50 -19.13 -7.68
N HIS A 222 -1.33 -18.65 -8.11
CA HIS A 222 -0.80 -18.88 -9.44
C HIS A 222 0.73 -19.02 -9.40
N MET A 223 1.32 -19.67 -10.40
CA MET A 223 2.78 -19.85 -10.45
C MET A 223 3.53 -18.51 -10.50
N ASP A 224 2.95 -17.49 -11.14
CA ASP A 224 3.57 -16.17 -11.26
C ASP A 224 3.58 -15.42 -9.93
N THR A 225 2.47 -15.47 -9.17
CA THR A 225 2.40 -14.81 -7.84
C THR A 225 3.29 -15.53 -6.82
N ARG A 226 3.41 -16.86 -6.91
CA ARG A 226 4.39 -17.65 -6.14
C ARG A 226 5.82 -17.30 -6.56
N GLY A 227 6.07 -17.13 -7.86
CA GLY A 227 7.37 -16.73 -8.39
C GLY A 227 7.79 -15.33 -7.92
N ALA A 228 6.87 -14.36 -7.99
CA ALA A 228 7.09 -13.01 -7.48
C ALA A 228 7.40 -13.01 -5.96
N PHE A 229 6.67 -13.79 -5.17
CA PHE A 229 7.00 -13.98 -3.75
C PHE A 229 8.38 -14.62 -3.57
N GLY A 230 8.71 -15.62 -4.38
CA GLY A 230 10.02 -16.30 -4.36
C GLY A 230 11.19 -15.35 -4.56
N ILE A 231 11.03 -14.30 -5.37
CA ILE A 231 12.05 -13.24 -5.55
C ILE A 231 12.27 -12.48 -4.24
N VAL A 232 11.18 -12.02 -3.60
CA VAL A 232 11.23 -11.29 -2.33
C VAL A 232 11.85 -12.18 -1.23
N ARG A 233 11.37 -13.42 -1.12
CA ARG A 233 11.83 -14.37 -0.12
C ARG A 233 13.31 -14.72 -0.31
N GLY A 234 13.74 -15.02 -1.53
CA GLY A 234 15.13 -15.35 -1.83
C GLY A 234 16.10 -14.19 -1.51
N TRP A 235 15.67 -12.96 -1.75
CA TRP A 235 16.46 -11.79 -1.36
C TRP A 235 16.61 -11.68 0.16
N LEU A 236 15.50 -11.85 0.91
CA LEU A 236 15.52 -11.82 2.37
C LEU A 236 16.38 -12.93 2.97
N ASP A 237 16.29 -14.16 2.44
CA ASP A 237 17.09 -15.29 2.92
C ASP A 237 18.60 -15.06 2.73
N THR A 238 18.98 -14.35 1.66
CA THR A 238 20.37 -13.96 1.36
C THR A 238 20.85 -12.77 2.20
N ASN A 239 19.93 -11.91 2.69
CA ASN A 239 20.24 -10.66 3.40
C ASN A 239 19.67 -10.63 4.84
N LYS A 240 19.55 -11.79 5.47
CA LYS A 240 18.93 -11.97 6.80
C LYS A 240 19.62 -11.22 7.93
N ASP A 241 20.88 -10.81 7.74
CA ASP A 241 21.67 -9.98 8.65
C ASP A 241 21.27 -8.50 8.60
N LYS A 242 20.58 -8.06 7.54
CA LYS A 242 20.23 -6.65 7.29
C LYS A 242 18.73 -6.38 7.28
N ARG A 243 17.93 -7.37 6.91
CA ARG A 243 16.48 -7.24 6.72
C ARG A 243 15.79 -8.54 7.12
N TYR A 244 14.54 -8.42 7.54
CA TYR A 244 13.67 -9.54 7.84
C TYR A 244 12.23 -9.19 7.45
N LEU A 245 11.38 -10.21 7.33
CA LEU A 245 9.96 -10.01 7.08
C LEU A 245 9.28 -9.54 8.37
N ALA A 246 8.70 -8.34 8.34
CA ALA A 246 8.02 -7.77 9.51
C ALA A 246 6.93 -8.70 10.06
N THR A 247 6.79 -8.67 11.38
CA THR A 247 5.94 -9.52 12.19
C THR A 247 4.92 -8.68 12.95
N ASN A 248 4.13 -9.34 13.79
CA ASN A 248 3.08 -8.72 14.59
C ASN A 248 3.64 -7.84 15.72
N ALA A 249 4.91 -8.01 16.05
CA ALA A 249 5.60 -7.26 17.09
C ALA A 249 6.17 -5.94 16.58
N ASP A 250 6.30 -5.80 15.26
CA ASP A 250 6.90 -4.62 14.64
C ASP A 250 5.90 -3.47 14.61
N ARG A 251 6.36 -2.28 14.98
CA ARG A 251 5.56 -1.06 14.91
C ARG A 251 5.37 -0.68 13.45
N LEU A 252 4.12 -0.37 13.09
CA LEU A 252 3.75 0.00 11.72
C LEU A 252 4.23 1.42 11.39
N TRP A 253 3.74 2.38 12.17
CA TRP A 253 4.02 3.81 12.09
C TRP A 253 4.78 4.21 13.34
#